data_AF-A0A9W6GKQ2-F1
#
_entry.id   AF-A0A9W6GKQ2-F1
#
_cell.length_a   1.000
_cell.length_b   1.000
_cell.length_c   1.000
_cell.angle_alpha   90.00
_cell.angle_beta   90.00
_cell.angle_gamma   90.00
#
_symmetry.space_group_name_H-M   'P 1'
#
loop_
_entity.id
_entity.type
_entity.pdbx_description
1 polymer ?
#
loop_
_entity_poly.entity_id
_entity_poly.type
_entity_poly.pdbx_seq_one_letter_code
_entity_poly.pdbx_strand_id
1 'polypeptide(L)'
;MVKKLLAMFTIAMLTFSCSRLETREEKAQDAEFMKHYNSWEIQEMENLIQKHIIMEGYTPDVPKYESMLEERRRAKKELEEIVAHIREEIRVNNLTTLEDYMSSGLRNAATLRELRRFDFRGFRIYTSKIKYNRSQASNIVALNLGEETFYFDVNYEYEKKRWTIVDFKERR
;
A
#
# COMPACT_ATOMS: atom_id res chain seq x y z
N MET A 1 35.52 52.06 -11.97
CA MET A 1 35.63 50.83 -11.17
C MET A 1 34.30 50.38 -10.56
N VAL A 2 33.47 51.29 -10.04
CA VAL A 2 32.15 51.01 -9.42
C VAL A 2 31.13 50.33 -10.37
N LYS A 3 31.10 50.71 -11.65
CA LYS A 3 30.19 50.09 -12.66
C LYS A 3 30.47 48.60 -12.93
N LYS A 4 31.72 48.13 -12.75
CA LYS A 4 32.08 46.70 -12.91
C LYS A 4 31.71 45.87 -11.68
N LEU A 5 31.70 46.47 -10.49
CA LEU A 5 31.27 45.84 -9.23
C LEU A 5 29.74 45.67 -9.16
N LEU A 6 28.98 46.66 -9.67
CA LEU A 6 27.51 46.58 -9.72
C LEU A 6 27.02 45.46 -10.64
N ALA A 7 27.69 45.27 -11.79
CA ALA A 7 27.38 44.20 -12.74
C ALA A 7 27.67 42.79 -12.18
N MET A 8 28.74 42.63 -11.39
CA MET A 8 29.05 41.36 -10.70
C MET A 8 28.03 41.03 -9.60
N PHE A 9 27.51 42.03 -8.89
CA PHE A 9 26.51 41.83 -7.84
C PHE A 9 25.14 41.40 -8.40
N THR A 10 24.74 41.95 -9.56
CA THR A 10 23.51 41.52 -10.26
C THR A 10 23.61 40.10 -10.84
N ILE A 11 24.79 39.67 -11.29
CA ILE A 11 25.00 38.30 -11.80
C ILE A 11 25.00 37.28 -10.64
N ALA A 12 25.60 37.63 -9.49
CA ALA A 12 25.58 36.78 -8.31
C ALA A 12 24.17 36.59 -7.72
N MET A 13 23.32 37.63 -7.72
CA MET A 13 21.92 37.52 -7.26
C MET A 13 21.05 36.61 -8.12
N LEU A 14 21.37 36.45 -9.42
CA LEU A 14 20.61 35.57 -10.33
C LEU A 14 20.94 34.09 -10.13
N THR A 15 22.16 33.73 -9.69
CA THR A 15 22.56 32.33 -9.49
C THR A 15 22.08 31.73 -8.15
N PHE A 16 21.85 32.55 -7.12
CA PHE A 16 21.26 32.08 -5.85
C PHE A 16 19.74 31.86 -5.91
N SER A 17 19.06 32.41 -6.93
CA SER A 17 17.61 32.23 -7.10
C SER A 17 17.27 30.88 -7.75
N CYS A 18 18.08 30.38 -8.69
CA CYS A 18 17.81 29.12 -9.38
C CYS A 18 17.92 27.90 -8.46
N SER A 19 18.93 27.84 -7.60
CA SER A 19 19.13 26.70 -6.68
C SER A 19 18.02 26.54 -5.63
N ARG A 20 17.35 27.64 -5.24
CA ARG A 20 16.17 27.61 -4.37
C ARG A 20 14.88 27.19 -5.07
N LEU A 21 14.79 27.39 -6.38
CA LEU A 21 13.65 26.98 -7.20
C LEU A 21 13.71 25.47 -7.47
N GLU A 22 14.86 24.96 -7.90
CA GLU A 22 15.10 23.53 -8.13
C GLU A 22 14.77 22.70 -6.87
N THR A 23 15.26 23.11 -5.70
CA THR A 23 14.99 22.43 -4.42
C THR A 23 13.52 22.50 -3.97
N ARG A 24 12.72 23.43 -4.50
CA ARG A 24 11.29 23.52 -4.21
C ARG A 24 10.47 22.63 -5.15
N GLU A 25 10.85 22.58 -6.42
CA GLU A 25 10.24 21.73 -7.43
C GLU A 25 10.49 20.25 -7.13
N GLU A 26 11.73 19.88 -6.80
CA GLU A 26 12.09 18.51 -6.38
C GLU A 26 11.25 18.05 -5.17
N LYS A 27 11.09 18.91 -4.15
CA LYS A 27 10.25 18.62 -2.98
C LYS A 27 8.77 18.48 -3.32
N ALA A 28 8.28 19.25 -4.29
CA ALA A 28 6.89 19.17 -4.72
C ALA A 28 6.63 17.84 -5.45
N GLN A 29 7.56 17.42 -6.30
CA GLN A 29 7.50 16.15 -7.00
C GLN A 29 7.57 14.96 -6.02
N ASP A 30 8.52 14.97 -5.09
CA ASP A 30 8.63 13.95 -4.04
C ASP A 30 7.31 13.85 -3.24
N ALA A 31 6.72 15.00 -2.88
CA ALA A 31 5.44 15.02 -2.17
C ALA A 31 4.28 14.48 -3.01
N GLU A 32 4.23 14.78 -4.30
CA GLU A 32 3.22 14.28 -5.23
C GLU A 32 3.35 12.75 -5.40
N PHE A 33 4.55 12.24 -5.65
CA PHE A 33 4.80 10.81 -5.71
C PHE A 33 4.40 10.11 -4.41
N MET A 34 4.80 10.67 -3.25
CA MET A 34 4.48 10.10 -1.95
C MET A 34 2.99 10.10 -1.63
N LYS A 35 2.21 11.04 -2.15
CA LYS A 35 0.75 11.01 -2.04
C LYS A 35 0.18 9.76 -2.71
N HIS A 36 0.55 9.50 -3.98
CA HIS A 36 0.08 8.34 -4.72
C HIS A 36 0.63 7.01 -4.16
N TYR A 37 1.88 7.01 -3.68
CA TYR A 37 2.48 5.89 -2.96
C TYR A 37 1.71 5.51 -1.70
N ASN A 38 1.28 6.51 -0.92
CA ASN A 38 0.50 6.28 0.29
C ASN A 38 -0.95 5.88 -0.04
N SER A 39 -1.51 6.32 -1.15
CA SER A 39 -2.86 5.92 -1.58
C SER A 39 -2.89 4.63 -2.41
N TRP A 40 -1.75 3.99 -2.66
CA TRP A 40 -1.62 2.77 -3.48
C TRP A 40 -2.11 2.93 -4.92
N GLU A 41 -1.96 4.14 -5.47
CA GLU A 41 -2.37 4.49 -6.83
C GLU A 41 -1.25 4.14 -7.82
N ILE A 42 -1.06 2.84 -8.07
CA ILE A 42 0.03 2.27 -8.91
C ILE A 42 0.14 2.96 -10.27
N GLN A 43 -0.99 3.14 -10.96
CA GLN A 43 -1.00 3.75 -12.29
C GLN A 43 -0.57 5.22 -12.25
N GLU A 44 -0.99 5.97 -11.23
CA GLU A 44 -0.62 7.38 -11.11
C GLU A 44 0.88 7.54 -10.80
N MET A 45 1.44 6.66 -9.96
CA MET A 45 2.90 6.62 -9.75
C MET A 45 3.65 6.33 -11.05
N GLU A 46 3.19 5.37 -11.84
CA GLU A 46 3.78 5.04 -13.15
C GLU A 46 3.70 6.22 -14.12
N ASN A 47 2.53 6.87 -14.21
CA ASN A 47 2.33 8.06 -15.04
C ASN A 47 3.26 9.20 -14.61
N LEU A 48 3.46 9.43 -13.32
CA LEU A 48 4.36 10.46 -12.80
C LEU A 48 5.82 10.18 -13.15
N ILE A 49 6.27 8.94 -13.00
CA ILE A 49 7.63 8.54 -13.40
C ILE A 49 7.82 8.78 -14.91
N GLN A 50 6.88 8.35 -15.74
CA GLN A 50 6.97 8.54 -17.19
C GLN A 50 6.96 10.02 -17.58
N LYS A 51 6.09 10.82 -16.96
CA LYS A 51 6.04 12.26 -17.17
C LYS A 51 7.38 12.92 -16.81
N HIS A 52 7.97 12.52 -15.68
CA HIS A 52 9.29 13.01 -15.26
C HIS A 52 10.38 12.69 -16.28
N ILE A 53 10.46 11.43 -16.74
CA ILE A 53 11.43 11.01 -17.75
C ILE A 53 11.28 11.84 -19.04
N ILE A 54 10.05 12.15 -19.45
CA ILE A 54 9.79 12.96 -20.65
C ILE A 54 10.25 14.41 -20.47
N MET A 55 10.05 15.01 -19.29
CA MET A 55 10.34 16.43 -19.04
C MET A 55 11.80 16.68 -18.67
N GLU A 56 12.41 15.81 -17.89
CA GLU A 56 13.71 16.03 -17.23
C GLU A 56 14.74 14.95 -17.57
N GLY A 57 14.34 13.90 -18.30
CA GLY A 57 15.18 12.76 -18.60
C GLY A 57 15.31 11.77 -17.44
N TYR A 58 16.23 10.83 -17.57
CA TYR A 58 16.46 9.79 -16.57
C TYR A 58 17.36 10.32 -15.44
N THR A 59 16.77 10.98 -14.45
CA THR A 59 17.47 11.54 -13.28
C THR A 59 17.76 10.46 -12.22
N PRO A 60 18.64 10.71 -11.23
CA PRO A 60 18.89 9.79 -10.13
C PRO A 60 17.67 9.42 -9.28
N ASP A 61 16.58 10.19 -9.32
CA ASP A 61 15.33 9.90 -8.61
C ASP A 61 14.47 8.84 -9.29
N VAL A 62 14.62 8.67 -10.61
CA VAL A 62 13.84 7.69 -11.37
C VAL A 62 14.03 6.27 -10.84
N PRO A 63 15.27 5.75 -10.65
CA PRO A 63 15.48 4.43 -10.04
C PRO A 63 14.85 4.29 -8.64
N LYS A 64 14.87 5.36 -7.82
CA LYS A 64 14.25 5.38 -6.48
C LYS A 64 12.74 5.18 -6.61
N TYR A 65 12.08 5.95 -7.45
CA TYR A 65 10.64 5.85 -7.67
C TYR A 65 10.21 4.53 -8.31
N GLU A 66 10.96 4.02 -9.30
CA GLU A 66 10.72 2.72 -9.92
C GLU A 66 10.79 1.59 -8.87
N SER A 67 11.81 1.60 -8.01
CA SER A 67 11.95 0.63 -6.93
C SER A 67 10.75 0.65 -5.96
N MET A 68 10.30 1.85 -5.58
CA MET A 68 9.13 2.04 -4.71
C MET A 68 7.82 1.60 -5.38
N LEU A 69 7.66 1.87 -6.68
CA LEU A 69 6.53 1.40 -7.48
C LEU A 69 6.48 -0.14 -7.53
N GLU A 70 7.61 -0.80 -7.81
CA GLU A 70 7.68 -2.27 -7.84
C GLU A 70 7.47 -2.91 -6.47
N GLU A 71 7.90 -2.25 -5.38
CA GLU A 71 7.54 -2.67 -4.03
C GLU A 71 6.01 -2.69 -3.86
N ARG A 72 5.33 -1.59 -4.18
CA ARG A 72 3.86 -1.51 -4.04
C ARG A 72 3.12 -2.46 -4.95
N ARG A 73 3.57 -2.64 -6.20
CA ARG A 73 2.95 -3.57 -7.15
C ARG A 73 3.04 -5.01 -6.64
N ARG A 74 4.21 -5.43 -6.14
CA ARG A 74 4.41 -6.76 -5.54
C ARG A 74 3.58 -6.93 -4.27
N ALA A 75 3.65 -5.98 -3.34
CA ALA A 75 2.90 -6.05 -2.09
C ALA A 75 1.38 -6.11 -2.32
N LYS A 76 0.87 -5.39 -3.31
CA LYS A 76 -0.57 -5.40 -3.65
C LYS A 76 -0.99 -6.78 -4.14
N LYS A 77 -0.25 -7.33 -5.10
CA LYS A 77 -0.49 -8.67 -5.67
C LYS A 77 -0.39 -9.76 -4.60
N GLU A 78 0.63 -9.69 -3.75
CA GLU A 78 0.83 -10.61 -2.63
C GLU A 78 -0.41 -10.64 -1.70
N LEU A 79 -0.95 -9.48 -1.32
CA LEU A 79 -2.14 -9.44 -0.47
C LEU A 79 -3.38 -10.03 -1.15
N GLU A 80 -3.56 -9.76 -2.45
CA GLU A 80 -4.64 -10.34 -3.25
C GLU A 80 -4.53 -11.88 -3.30
N GLU A 81 -3.32 -12.40 -3.46
CA GLU A 81 -3.03 -13.85 -3.44
C GLU A 81 -3.26 -14.46 -2.05
N ILE A 82 -2.81 -13.81 -0.97
CA ILE A 82 -3.06 -14.26 0.42
C ILE A 82 -4.57 -14.37 0.67
N VAL A 83 -5.34 -13.33 0.32
CA VAL A 83 -6.80 -13.33 0.51
C VAL A 83 -7.48 -14.43 -0.31
N ALA A 84 -7.04 -14.62 -1.55
CA ALA A 84 -7.56 -15.70 -2.39
C ALA A 84 -7.23 -17.09 -1.81
N HIS A 85 -6.00 -17.28 -1.32
CA HIS A 85 -5.57 -18.56 -0.77
C HIS A 85 -6.29 -18.90 0.52
N ILE A 86 -6.40 -17.95 1.46
CA ILE A 86 -7.20 -18.09 2.69
C ILE A 86 -8.63 -18.50 2.35
N ARG A 87 -9.25 -17.86 1.34
CA ARG A 87 -10.61 -18.19 0.92
C ARG A 87 -10.75 -19.64 0.46
N GLU A 88 -9.80 -20.13 -0.35
CA GLU A 88 -9.85 -21.52 -0.84
C GLU A 88 -9.56 -22.53 0.27
N GLU A 89 -8.63 -22.23 1.19
CA GLU A 89 -8.32 -23.09 2.33
C GLU A 89 -9.52 -23.23 3.29
N ILE A 90 -10.18 -22.12 3.63
CA ILE A 90 -11.34 -22.16 4.54
C ILE A 90 -12.44 -23.08 3.99
N ARG A 91 -12.66 -23.12 2.66
CA ARG A 91 -13.68 -24.00 2.05
C ARG A 91 -13.46 -25.49 2.32
N VAL A 92 -12.22 -25.89 2.60
CA VAL A 92 -11.83 -27.27 2.92
C VAL A 92 -11.47 -27.43 4.39
N ASN A 93 -11.92 -26.52 5.26
CA ASN A 93 -11.63 -26.46 6.70
C ASN A 93 -10.14 -26.36 7.02
N ASN A 94 -9.34 -25.78 6.12
CA ASN A 94 -7.95 -25.46 6.37
C ASN A 94 -7.82 -23.98 6.74
N LEU A 95 -7.07 -23.69 7.80
CA LEU A 95 -6.81 -22.35 8.30
C LEU A 95 -5.32 -21.99 8.31
N THR A 96 -4.43 -22.82 7.75
CA THR A 96 -2.97 -22.65 7.83
C THR A 96 -2.53 -21.26 7.36
N THR A 97 -2.92 -20.80 6.17
CA THR A 97 -2.50 -19.48 5.69
C THR A 97 -3.09 -18.36 6.53
N LEU A 98 -4.33 -18.50 7.00
CA LEU A 98 -4.93 -17.51 7.89
C LEU A 98 -4.10 -17.39 9.18
N GLU A 99 -3.72 -18.52 9.77
CA GLU A 99 -2.92 -18.59 10.99
C GLU A 99 -1.52 -18.01 10.79
N ASP A 100 -0.85 -18.35 9.69
CA ASP A 100 0.52 -17.89 9.38
C ASP A 100 0.61 -16.37 9.20
N TYR A 101 -0.47 -15.74 8.74
CA TYR A 101 -0.54 -14.30 8.49
C TYR A 101 -1.22 -13.52 9.61
N MET A 102 -1.88 -14.16 10.58
CA MET A 102 -2.46 -13.46 11.73
C MET A 102 -1.40 -13.08 12.77
N SER A 103 -1.48 -11.85 13.28
CA SER A 103 -0.61 -11.42 14.37
C SER A 103 -0.89 -12.24 15.63
N SER A 104 0.12 -12.45 16.47
CA SER A 104 0.08 -13.33 17.66
C SER A 104 -0.73 -12.77 18.86
N GLY A 105 -1.60 -11.78 18.64
CA GLY A 105 -2.39 -11.15 19.70
C GLY A 105 -3.49 -12.05 20.28
N LEU A 106 -3.89 -11.80 21.53
CA LEU A 106 -4.94 -12.56 22.23
C LEU A 106 -6.27 -12.61 21.46
N ARG A 107 -6.66 -11.50 20.84
CA ARG A 107 -7.90 -11.39 20.07
C ARG A 107 -7.87 -12.29 18.83
N ASN A 108 -6.77 -12.25 18.08
CA ASN A 108 -6.55 -13.11 16.93
C ASN A 108 -6.52 -14.58 17.32
N ALA A 109 -5.86 -14.92 18.42
CA ALA A 109 -5.87 -16.27 18.96
C ALA A 109 -7.28 -16.74 19.38
N ALA A 110 -8.11 -15.85 19.94
CA ALA A 110 -9.51 -16.15 20.25
C ALA A 110 -10.33 -16.40 18.97
N THR A 111 -10.24 -15.50 17.99
CA THR A 111 -10.91 -15.66 16.68
C THR A 111 -10.51 -16.99 16.01
N LEU A 112 -9.22 -17.32 15.96
CA LEU A 112 -8.75 -18.58 15.39
C LEU A 112 -9.32 -19.81 16.12
N ARG A 113 -9.37 -19.77 17.46
CA ARG A 113 -10.00 -20.85 18.24
C ARG A 113 -11.49 -20.98 17.95
N GLU A 114 -12.19 -19.88 17.69
CA GLU A 114 -13.60 -19.91 17.31
C GLU A 114 -13.76 -20.48 15.91
N LEU A 115 -13.01 -19.98 14.92
CA LEU A 115 -13.04 -20.46 13.53
C LEU A 115 -12.74 -21.96 13.43
N ARG A 116 -11.77 -22.48 14.19
CA ARG A 116 -11.43 -23.91 14.24
C ARG A 116 -12.57 -24.83 14.73
N ARG A 117 -13.59 -24.28 15.38
CA ARG A 117 -14.76 -25.05 15.85
C ARG A 117 -15.84 -25.17 14.78
N PHE A 118 -15.77 -24.39 13.71
CA PHE A 118 -16.75 -24.41 12.63
C PHE A 118 -16.34 -25.37 11.52
N ASP A 119 -17.36 -26.02 10.94
CA ASP A 119 -17.24 -26.71 9.67
C ASP A 119 -17.74 -25.78 8.56
N PHE A 120 -16.81 -25.26 7.77
CA PHE A 120 -17.08 -24.36 6.66
C PHE A 120 -17.52 -25.10 5.38
N ARG A 121 -17.60 -26.44 5.38
CA ARG A 121 -18.13 -27.19 4.23
C ARG A 121 -19.58 -26.77 3.99
N GLY A 122 -19.84 -26.27 2.78
CA GLY A 122 -21.16 -25.77 2.38
C GLY A 122 -21.33 -24.26 2.53
N PHE A 123 -20.40 -23.55 3.18
CA PHE A 123 -20.40 -22.09 3.18
C PHE A 123 -19.94 -21.54 1.82
N ARG A 124 -20.62 -20.49 1.36
CA ARG A 124 -20.13 -19.63 0.28
C ARG A 124 -19.34 -18.50 0.90
N ILE A 125 -18.09 -18.35 0.47
CA ILE A 125 -17.17 -17.33 1.00
C ILE A 125 -16.97 -16.26 -0.06
N TYR A 126 -17.29 -15.02 0.31
CA TYR A 126 -17.13 -13.83 -0.51
C TYR A 126 -16.14 -12.87 0.15
N THR A 127 -15.37 -12.17 -0.68
CA THR A 127 -14.44 -11.14 -0.23
C THR A 127 -14.72 -9.85 -1.00
N SER A 128 -14.82 -8.72 -0.28
CA SER A 128 -14.90 -7.42 -0.94
C SER A 128 -13.56 -7.06 -1.58
N LYS A 129 -13.57 -6.08 -2.48
CA LYS A 129 -12.34 -5.43 -2.93
C LYS A 129 -11.55 -4.90 -1.72
N ILE A 130 -10.24 -5.07 -1.78
CA ILE A 130 -9.31 -4.59 -0.75
C ILE A 130 -9.17 -3.07 -0.90
N LYS A 131 -9.31 -2.36 0.22
CA LYS A 131 -9.06 -0.93 0.33
C LYS A 131 -7.68 -0.74 0.96
N TYR A 132 -6.88 0.16 0.41
CA TYR A 132 -5.53 0.42 0.88
C TYR A 132 -5.39 1.86 1.36
N ASN A 133 -4.56 2.08 2.37
CA ASN A 133 -4.18 3.39 2.89
C ASN A 133 -2.85 3.31 3.65
N ARG A 134 -1.80 3.96 3.15
CA ARG A 134 -0.44 3.98 3.70
C ARG A 134 0.14 2.57 3.87
N SER A 135 0.35 2.12 5.10
CA SER A 135 0.78 0.76 5.44
C SER A 135 -0.40 -0.16 5.77
N GLN A 136 -1.64 0.31 5.66
CA GLN A 136 -2.82 -0.43 6.06
C GLN A 136 -3.64 -0.87 4.86
N ALA A 137 -4.35 -1.98 5.01
CA ALA A 137 -5.40 -2.38 4.11
C ALA A 137 -6.57 -3.00 4.87
N SER A 138 -7.73 -3.07 4.23
CA SER A 138 -8.88 -3.76 4.79
C SER A 138 -9.83 -4.29 3.73
N ASN A 139 -10.55 -5.34 4.08
CA ASN A 139 -11.67 -5.84 3.29
C ASN A 139 -12.74 -6.46 4.21
N ILE A 140 -13.86 -6.83 3.60
CA ILE A 140 -14.94 -7.55 4.25
C ILE A 140 -14.93 -8.99 3.74
N VAL A 141 -15.02 -9.95 4.65
CA VAL A 141 -15.30 -11.35 4.34
C VAL A 141 -16.75 -11.63 4.71
N ALA A 142 -17.51 -12.25 3.81
CA ALA A 142 -18.86 -12.72 4.09
C ALA A 142 -18.90 -14.25 3.98
N LEU A 143 -19.38 -14.90 5.04
CA LEU A 143 -19.63 -16.32 5.11
C LEU A 143 -21.13 -16.54 5.02
N ASN A 144 -21.61 -17.12 3.93
CA ASN A 144 -23.03 -17.38 3.70
C ASN A 144 -23.33 -18.88 3.81
N LEU A 145 -24.31 -19.23 4.63
CA LEU A 145 -24.84 -20.58 4.80
C LEU A 145 -26.36 -20.54 4.65
N GLY A 146 -26.86 -20.90 3.47
CA GLY A 146 -28.28 -20.79 3.16
C GLY A 146 -28.75 -19.33 3.24
N GLU A 147 -29.69 -19.05 4.15
CA GLU A 147 -30.25 -17.71 4.36
C GLU A 147 -29.42 -16.86 5.34
N GLU A 148 -28.48 -17.46 6.07
CA GLU A 148 -27.66 -16.77 7.06
C GLU A 148 -26.37 -16.23 6.41
N THR A 149 -25.99 -15.00 6.76
CA THR A 149 -24.72 -14.40 6.32
C THR A 149 -24.01 -13.71 7.48
N PHE A 150 -22.79 -14.14 7.74
CA PHE A 150 -21.91 -13.58 8.76
C PHE A 150 -20.87 -12.69 8.07
N TYR A 151 -20.73 -11.46 8.52
CA TYR A 151 -19.76 -10.50 7.95
C TYR A 151 -18.59 -10.31 8.90
N PHE A 152 -17.38 -10.25 8.35
CA PHE A 152 -16.16 -10.03 9.11
C PHE A 152 -15.38 -8.86 8.51
N ASP A 153 -14.97 -7.92 9.37
CA ASP A 153 -13.94 -6.94 9.06
C ASP A 153 -12.57 -7.57 9.22
N VAL A 154 -11.76 -7.47 8.16
CA VAL A 154 -10.37 -7.90 8.19
C VAL A 154 -9.47 -6.71 7.92
N ASN A 155 -8.56 -6.45 8.84
CA ASN A 155 -7.60 -5.35 8.76
C ASN A 155 -6.18 -5.92 8.66
N TYR A 156 -5.40 -5.33 7.77
CA TYR A 156 -4.04 -5.73 7.46
C TYR A 156 -3.07 -4.58 7.69
N GLU A 157 -1.84 -4.94 8.03
CA GLU A 157 -0.71 -4.03 8.16
C GLU A 157 0.48 -4.56 7.36
N TYR A 158 1.10 -3.67 6.57
CA TYR A 158 2.28 -3.92 5.75
C TYR A 158 3.48 -3.31 6.43
N GLU A 159 4.28 -4.16 7.08
CA GLU A 159 5.50 -3.76 7.76
C GLU A 159 6.63 -4.73 7.39
N LYS A 160 7.85 -4.20 7.31
CA LYS A 160 9.05 -5.01 7.00
C LYS A 160 8.87 -5.90 5.76
N LYS A 161 8.17 -5.36 4.75
CA LYS A 161 7.85 -6.02 3.48
C LYS A 161 6.97 -7.26 3.59
N ARG A 162 6.15 -7.35 4.64
CA ARG A 162 5.22 -8.47 4.85
C ARG A 162 3.85 -7.95 5.30
N TRP A 163 2.80 -8.54 4.74
CA TRP A 163 1.44 -8.33 5.24
C TRP A 163 1.17 -9.16 6.49
N THR A 164 0.44 -8.57 7.44
CA THR A 164 -0.05 -9.25 8.65
C THR A 164 -1.51 -8.89 8.85
N ILE A 165 -2.36 -9.88 9.16
CA ILE A 165 -3.73 -9.68 9.60
C ILE A 165 -3.68 -9.26 11.07
N VAL A 166 -3.93 -7.97 11.32
CA VAL A 166 -3.85 -7.38 12.67
C VAL A 166 -5.18 -7.43 13.40
N ASP A 167 -6.29 -7.52 12.66
CA ASP A 167 -7.62 -7.71 13.24
C ASP A 167 -8.50 -8.53 12.29
N PHE A 168 -9.21 -9.52 12.84
CA PHE A 168 -10.23 -10.30 12.14
C PHE A 168 -11.44 -10.39 13.06
N LYS A 169 -12.52 -9.67 12.73
CA LYS A 169 -13.65 -9.43 13.63
C LYS A 169 -14.97 -9.61 12.93
N GLU A 170 -15.88 -10.34 13.56
CA GLU A 170 -17.28 -10.34 13.15
C GLU A 170 -17.93 -8.95 13.32
N ARG A 171 -18.66 -8.51 12.30
CA ARG A 171 -19.57 -7.37 12.36
C ARG A 171 -20.85 -7.83 13.05
N ARG A 172 -21.10 -7.27 14.23
CA ARG A 172 -22.39 -7.40 14.93
C ARG A 172 -23.36 -6.34 14.44
#